data_AF-A0A2E6J1B6-F1
#
_entry.id   AF-A0A2E6J1B6-F1
#
_cell.length_a   1.000
_cell.length_b   1.000
_cell.length_c   1.000
_cell.angle_alpha   90.00
_cell.angle_beta   90.00
_cell.angle_gamma   90.00
#
_symmetry.space_group_name_H-M   'P 1'
#
loop_
_entity.id
_entity.type
_entity.pdbx_description
1 polymer ?
#
loop_
_entity_poly.entity_id
_entity_poly.type
_entity_poly.pdbx_seq_one_letter_code
_entity_poly.pdbx_strand_id
1 'polypeptide(L)'
;MTINWKKPTAQMLGRFQPFHDGHKTLFKEILKKTGQVIIMIRDTSGNDDSNPFDFNTVKKNIDVALKDYEGKFEVIKVPNITNICYGRGVGYKIEQISLPKEIEEISATEIRSKMKISK
;
A
#
# COMPACT_ATOMS: atom_id res chain seq x y z
N MET A 1 12.04 -15.48 1.10
CA MET A 1 11.83 -15.68 2.57
C MET A 1 10.45 -15.18 2.96
N THR A 2 9.71 -15.88 3.83
CA THR A 2 8.39 -15.46 4.31
C THR A 2 8.51 -14.67 5.63
N ILE A 3 7.57 -13.75 5.86
CA ILE A 3 7.52 -12.95 7.09
C ILE A 3 7.21 -13.81 8.33
N ASN A 4 7.45 -13.26 9.54
CA ASN A 4 7.07 -13.91 10.79
C ASN A 4 5.81 -13.24 11.36
N TRP A 5 4.69 -13.96 11.32
CA TRP A 5 3.37 -13.51 11.77
C TRP A 5 3.25 -13.19 13.27
N LYS A 6 4.25 -13.55 14.08
CA LYS A 6 4.30 -13.20 15.52
C LYS A 6 5.08 -11.92 15.80
N LYS A 7 5.79 -11.35 14.82
CA LYS A 7 6.56 -10.11 15.02
C LYS A 7 5.64 -8.88 14.98
N PRO A 8 6.01 -7.80 15.70
CA PRO A 8 5.39 -6.50 15.50
C PRO A 8 5.34 -6.14 14.02
N THR A 9 4.15 -5.78 13.53
CA THR A 9 3.91 -5.58 12.10
C THR A 9 2.94 -4.42 11.92
N ALA A 10 3.28 -3.49 11.03
CA ALA A 10 2.37 -2.43 10.64
C ALA A 10 1.56 -2.81 9.39
N GLN A 11 0.33 -2.29 9.28
CA GLN A 11 -0.45 -2.39 8.06
C GLN A 11 -0.22 -1.16 7.16
N MET A 12 -0.23 -1.39 5.84
CA MET A 12 -0.29 -0.36 4.83
C MET A 12 -1.45 -0.69 3.87
N LEU A 13 -2.58 0.00 4.03
CA LEU A 13 -3.81 -0.26 3.27
C LEU A 13 -3.96 0.75 2.12
N GLY A 14 -4.22 0.28 0.90
CA GLY A 14 -4.42 1.15 -0.25
C GLY A 14 -4.98 0.45 -1.48
N ARG A 15 -5.30 1.24 -2.50
CA ARG A 15 -5.70 0.73 -3.84
C ARG A 15 -4.48 0.52 -4.75
N PHE A 16 -3.50 1.42 -4.63
CA PHE A 16 -2.23 1.42 -5.37
C PHE A 16 -2.43 1.33 -6.91
N GLN A 17 -3.19 2.27 -7.45
CA GLN A 17 -3.64 2.33 -8.85
C GLN A 17 -2.98 3.48 -9.65
N PRO A 18 -1.66 3.49 -9.93
CA PRO A 18 -0.67 2.44 -9.65
C PRO A 18 0.08 2.65 -8.33
N PHE A 19 0.89 1.66 -7.95
CA PHE A 19 1.94 1.86 -6.94
C PHE A 19 3.01 2.80 -7.51
N HIS A 20 3.49 3.75 -6.70
CA HIS A 20 4.38 4.84 -7.14
C HIS A 20 5.32 5.27 -6.01
N ASP A 21 6.21 6.22 -6.28
CA ASP A 21 7.29 6.59 -5.35
C ASP A 21 6.79 7.14 -4.01
N GLY A 22 5.68 7.88 -4.00
CA GLY A 22 4.98 8.24 -2.75
C GLY A 22 4.65 7.03 -1.87
N HIS A 23 4.07 5.97 -2.45
CA HIS A 23 3.80 4.73 -1.73
C HIS A 23 5.07 4.02 -1.29
N LYS A 24 6.13 4.00 -2.12
CA LYS A 24 7.42 3.40 -1.77
C LYS A 24 8.08 4.12 -0.59
N THR A 25 8.01 5.44 -0.55
CA THR A 25 8.53 6.25 0.57
C THR A 25 7.72 6.00 1.84
N LEU A 26 6.38 5.97 1.75
CA LEU A 26 5.52 5.60 2.88
C LEU A 26 5.88 4.23 3.45
N PHE A 27 6.05 3.22 2.59
CA PHE A 27 6.48 1.88 2.98
C PHE A 27 7.79 1.90 3.78
N LYS A 28 8.80 2.65 3.32
CA LYS A 28 10.10 2.76 4.01
C LYS A 28 9.94 3.35 5.41
N GLU A 29 9.14 4.39 5.58
CA GLU A 29 8.88 4.99 6.90
C GLU A 29 8.13 4.05 7.84
N ILE A 30 7.13 3.32 7.32
CA ILE A 30 6.42 2.28 8.09
C ILE A 30 7.39 1.16 8.52
N LEU A 31 8.24 0.71 7.59
CA LEU A 31 9.18 -0.37 7.83
C LEU A 31 10.23 0.01 8.90
N LYS A 32 10.72 1.26 8.92
CA LYS A 32 11.64 1.74 9.97
C LYS A 32 11.07 1.61 11.38
N LYS A 33 9.75 1.75 11.54
CA LYS A 33 9.08 1.71 12.84
C LYS A 33 8.90 0.29 13.40
N THR A 34 8.52 -0.66 12.55
CA THR A 34 8.07 -2.00 12.99
C THR A 34 8.96 -3.14 12.52
N GLY A 35 9.77 -2.91 11.47
CA GLY A 35 10.63 -3.93 10.87
C GLY A 35 9.90 -4.95 10.01
N GLN A 36 8.56 -4.92 9.96
CA GLN A 36 7.72 -5.78 9.12
C GLN A 36 6.43 -5.06 8.70
N VAL A 37 6.01 -5.23 7.45
CA VAL A 37 4.81 -4.56 6.91
C VAL A 37 3.88 -5.55 6.19
N ILE A 38 2.59 -5.52 6.49
CA ILE A 38 1.57 -6.12 5.61
C ILE A 38 1.02 -5.03 4.71
N ILE A 39 1.19 -5.19 3.39
CA ILE A 39 0.61 -4.31 2.38
C ILE A 39 -0.73 -4.90 1.94
N MET A 40 -1.82 -4.23 2.28
CA MET A 40 -3.18 -4.67 1.99
C MET A 40 -3.70 -3.94 0.74
N ILE A 41 -3.94 -4.69 -0.33
CA ILE A 41 -4.53 -4.16 -1.57
C ILE A 41 -6.05 -4.29 -1.48
N ARG A 42 -6.74 -3.15 -1.51
CA ARG A 42 -8.21 -3.10 -1.65
C ARG A 42 -8.63 -3.59 -3.03
N ASP A 43 -9.50 -4.58 -3.06
CA ASP A 43 -10.12 -5.07 -4.30
C ASP A 43 -11.11 -4.03 -4.85
N THR A 44 -10.61 -3.17 -5.74
CA THR A 44 -11.34 -2.05 -6.34
C THR A 44 -11.30 -2.08 -7.87
N SER A 45 -10.62 -3.08 -8.43
CA SER A 45 -10.49 -3.27 -9.87
C SER A 45 -11.87 -3.37 -10.53
N GLY A 46 -12.08 -2.58 -11.59
CA GLY A 46 -13.34 -2.60 -12.33
C GLY A 46 -14.51 -1.88 -11.65
N ASN A 47 -14.29 -1.23 -10.49
CA ASN A 47 -15.31 -0.38 -9.89
C ASN A 47 -15.54 0.92 -10.69
N ASP A 48 -14.47 1.47 -11.28
CA ASP A 48 -14.48 2.69 -12.09
C ASP A 48 -13.15 2.83 -12.88
N ASP A 49 -13.06 3.84 -13.75
CA ASP A 49 -11.88 4.12 -14.59
C ASP A 49 -10.63 4.56 -13.80
N SER A 50 -10.79 4.89 -12.51
CA SER A 50 -9.67 5.20 -11.62
C SER A 50 -8.99 3.96 -11.05
N ASN A 51 -9.56 2.76 -11.26
CA ASN A 51 -9.03 1.48 -10.77
C ASN A 51 -8.79 0.47 -11.92
N PRO A 52 -7.89 0.78 -12.87
CA PRO A 52 -7.69 -0.03 -14.08
C PRO A 52 -6.90 -1.32 -13.85
N PHE A 53 -6.19 -1.47 -12.73
CA PHE A 53 -5.32 -2.63 -12.47
C PHE A 53 -5.97 -3.64 -11.54
N ASP A 54 -5.88 -4.91 -11.90
CA ASP A 54 -6.29 -6.01 -11.01
C ASP A 54 -5.29 -6.24 -9.87
N PHE A 55 -5.70 -7.06 -8.90
CA PHE A 55 -4.86 -7.41 -7.75
C PHE A 55 -3.47 -7.94 -8.16
N ASN A 56 -3.42 -8.81 -9.16
CA ASN A 56 -2.17 -9.46 -9.58
C ASN A 56 -1.19 -8.44 -10.18
N THR A 57 -1.70 -7.50 -10.97
CA THR A 57 -0.92 -6.41 -11.56
C THR A 57 -0.38 -5.49 -10.48
N VAL A 58 -1.23 -5.06 -9.54
CA VAL A 58 -0.81 -4.21 -8.43
C VAL A 58 0.23 -4.93 -7.57
N LYS A 59 -0.01 -6.20 -7.20
CA LYS A 59 0.93 -7.02 -6.43
C LYS A 59 2.29 -7.12 -7.12
N LYS A 60 2.31 -7.43 -8.42
CA LYS A 60 3.54 -7.52 -9.21
C LYS A 60 4.32 -6.20 -9.20
N ASN A 61 3.63 -5.07 -9.35
CA ASN A 61 4.26 -3.75 -9.32
C ASN A 61 4.90 -3.45 -7.95
N ILE A 62 4.23 -3.84 -6.87
CA ILE A 62 4.75 -3.70 -5.50
C ILE A 62 5.99 -4.60 -5.30
N ASP A 63 5.90 -5.88 -5.67
CA ASP A 63 6.99 -6.85 -5.52
C ASP A 63 8.24 -6.39 -6.29
N VAL A 64 8.08 -5.88 -7.51
CA VAL A 64 9.19 -5.32 -8.30
C VAL A 64 9.77 -4.06 -7.65
N ALA A 65 8.91 -3.14 -7.21
CA ALA A 65 9.35 -1.88 -6.62
C ALA A 65 10.07 -2.05 -5.27
N LEU A 66 9.75 -3.12 -4.54
CA LEU A 66 10.23 -3.43 -3.19
C LEU A 66 11.12 -4.68 -3.12
N LYS A 67 11.66 -5.16 -4.25
CA LYS A 67 12.49 -6.37 -4.32
C LYS A 67 13.61 -6.44 -3.26
N ASP A 68 14.23 -5.31 -2.94
CA ASP A 68 15.35 -5.22 -1.99
C ASP A 68 14.91 -5.37 -0.52
N TYR A 69 13.60 -5.48 -0.28
CA TYR A 69 12.96 -5.64 1.03
C TYR A 69 12.31 -7.03 1.20
N GLU A 70 12.71 -8.02 0.40
CA GLU A 70 12.18 -9.38 0.50
C GLU A 70 12.29 -9.92 1.94
N GLY A 71 11.22 -10.57 2.43
CA GLY A 71 11.14 -11.08 3.81
C GLY A 71 10.86 -10.00 4.87
N LYS A 72 10.68 -8.73 4.47
CA LYS A 72 10.22 -7.64 5.35
C LYS A 72 8.76 -7.27 5.14
N PHE A 73 8.15 -7.76 4.07
CA PHE A 73 6.75 -7.48 3.78
C PHE A 73 6.03 -8.67 3.16
N GLU A 74 4.71 -8.64 3.25
CA GLU A 74 3.81 -9.52 2.51
C GLU A 74 2.67 -8.68 1.92
N VAL A 75 2.26 -9.02 0.70
CA VAL A 75 1.16 -8.35 -0.01
C VAL A 75 -0.06 -9.25 0.01
N ILE A 76 -1.16 -8.77 0.60
CA ILE A 76 -2.41 -9.53 0.70
C ILE A 76 -3.56 -8.79 0.02
N LYS A 77 -4.50 -9.56 -0.52
CA LYS A 77 -5.77 -9.04 -1.05
C LYS A 77 -6.76 -8.85 0.09
N VAL A 78 -7.45 -7.71 0.12
CA VAL A 78 -8.56 -7.46 1.04
C VAL A 78 -9.77 -6.93 0.28
N PRO A 79 -11.00 -7.03 0.83
CA PRO A 79 -12.16 -6.35 0.26
C PRO A 79 -11.96 -4.83 0.17
N ASN A 80 -12.93 -4.14 -0.41
CA ASN A 80 -12.93 -2.68 -0.46
C ASN A 80 -13.15 -2.06 0.94
N ILE A 81 -12.15 -2.13 1.83
CA ILE A 81 -12.20 -1.60 3.20
C ILE A 81 -12.27 -0.07 3.14
N THR A 82 -13.41 0.47 3.55
CA THR A 82 -13.69 1.92 3.60
C THR A 82 -13.59 2.50 5.01
N ASN A 83 -13.73 1.65 6.04
CA ASN A 83 -13.79 2.08 7.44
C ASN A 83 -12.88 1.17 8.28
N ILE A 84 -12.08 1.79 9.15
CA ILE A 84 -11.33 1.10 10.21
C ILE A 84 -12.05 1.41 11.51
N CYS A 85 -12.87 0.48 11.98
CA CYS A 85 -13.65 0.63 13.22
C CYS A 85 -12.94 -0.12 14.35
N TYR A 86 -12.84 0.50 15.53
CA TYR A 86 -12.13 -0.07 16.67
C TYR A 86 -12.82 0.26 18.01
N GLY A 87 -12.70 -0.66 18.96
CA GLY A 87 -13.29 -0.53 20.30
C GLY A 87 -12.30 -0.02 21.36
N ARG A 88 -12.70 -0.10 22.62
CA ARG A 88 -11.83 0.25 23.77
C ARG A 88 -10.76 -0.81 23.96
N GLY A 89 -9.50 -0.39 24.13
CA GLY A 89 -8.41 -1.29 24.56
C GLY A 89 -7.92 -2.27 23.48
N VAL A 90 -7.97 -1.89 22.20
CA VAL A 90 -7.67 -2.77 21.05
C VAL A 90 -6.20 -3.21 20.93
N GLY A 91 -5.29 -2.69 21.76
CA GLY A 91 -3.90 -3.14 21.82
C GLY A 91 -3.03 -2.74 20.63
N TYR A 92 -3.53 -1.91 19.71
CA TYR A 92 -2.76 -1.33 18.60
C TYR A 92 -2.91 0.19 18.53
N LYS A 93 -2.04 0.83 17.74
CA LYS A 93 -2.06 2.28 17.48
C LYS A 93 -2.59 2.55 16.08
N ILE A 94 -3.37 3.63 15.94
CA ILE A 94 -3.66 4.25 14.64
C ILE A 94 -2.70 5.43 14.48
N GLU A 95 -1.89 5.42 13.43
CA GLU A 95 -0.90 6.46 13.16
C GLU A 95 -1.05 6.94 11.72
N GLN A 96 -1.02 8.26 11.53
CA GLN A 96 -0.82 8.89 10.23
C GLN A 96 0.65 9.28 10.09
N ILE A 97 1.27 8.92 8.96
CA ILE A 97 2.63 9.33 8.62
C ILE A 97 2.54 10.46 7.61
N SER A 98 3.07 11.63 7.97
CA SER A 98 3.27 12.74 7.04
C SER A 98 4.59 12.59 6.31
N LEU A 99 4.57 12.80 5.00
CA LEU A 99 5.77 12.80 4.16
C LEU A 99 6.10 14.23 3.72
N PRO A 100 7.31 14.49 3.19
CA PRO A 100 7.61 15.78 2.60
C PRO A 100 6.60 16.12 1.50
N LYS A 101 6.22 17.40 1.40
CA LYS A 101 5.18 17.89 0.47
C LYS A 101 5.38 17.41 -0.97
N GLU A 102 6.62 17.46 -1.46
CA GLU A 102 6.99 17.00 -2.81
C GLU A 102 6.64 15.53 -3.07
N ILE A 103 6.69 14.69 -2.03
CA ILE A 103 6.34 13.27 -2.12
C ILE A 103 4.83 13.06 -2.05
N GLU A 104 4.13 13.85 -1.23
CA GLU A 104 2.67 13.82 -1.12
C GLU A 104 1.98 14.33 -2.39
N GLU A 105 2.64 15.21 -3.16
CA GLU A 105 2.16 15.74 -4.44
C GLU A 105 2.22 14.71 -5.59
N ILE A 106 2.89 13.56 -5.42
CA ILE A 106 2.94 12.51 -6.44
C ILE A 106 1.54 11.92 -6.66
N SER A 107 0.93 12.25 -7.79
CA SER A 107 -0.45 11.89 -8.12
C SER A 107 -0.55 10.62 -8.98
N ALA A 108 -1.22 9.60 -8.45
CA ALA A 108 -1.58 8.42 -9.22
C ALA A 108 -2.40 8.75 -10.47
N THR A 109 -3.25 9.79 -10.42
CA THR A 109 -4.07 10.23 -11.55
C THR A 109 -3.23 10.77 -12.69
N GLU A 110 -2.24 11.62 -12.39
CA GLU A 110 -1.31 12.12 -13.41
C GLU A 110 -0.49 11.00 -14.03
N ILE A 111 -0.07 10.03 -13.21
CA ILE A 111 0.65 8.85 -13.69
C ILE A 111 -0.23 8.03 -14.65
N ARG A 112 -1.49 7.76 -14.30
CA ARG A 112 -2.42 7.03 -15.18
C ARG A 112 -2.65 7.76 -16.52
N SER A 113 -2.76 9.09 -16.48
CA SER A 113 -2.88 9.93 -17.69
C SER A 113 -1.65 9.79 -18.60
N LYS A 114 -0.44 9.87 -18.03
CA LYS A 114 0.81 9.67 -18.78
C LYS A 114 0.95 8.26 -19.37
N MET A 115 0.41 7.25 -18.70
CA MET A 115 0.37 5.87 -19.20
C MET A 115 -0.67 5.64 -20.31
N LYS A 116 -1.53 6.63 -20.62
CA LYS A 116 -2.69 6.51 -21.53
C LYS A 116 -3.70 5.45 -21.07
N ILE A 117 -3.78 5.21 -19.77
CA ILE A 117 -4.69 4.22 -19.17
C ILE A 117 -6.01 4.88 -18.75
N SER A 118 -6.11 6.22 -18.78
CA SER A 118 -7.34 6.95 -18.52
C SER A 118 -8.00 7.47 -19.80
N LYS A 119 -9.25 7.07 -20.02
CA LYS A 119 -10.26 7.88 -20.72
C LYS A 119 -11.63 7.53 -20.18
#